data_AF-A0A814GM99-F1
#
_entry.id   AF-A0A814GM99-F1
#
_cell.length_a   1.000
_cell.length_b   1.000
_cell.length_c   1.000
_cell.angle_alpha   90.00
_cell.angle_beta   90.00
_cell.angle_gamma   90.00
#
_symmetry.space_group_name_H-M   'P 1'
#
loop_
_entity.id
_entity.type
_entity.pdbx_description
1 polymer ?
#
loop_
_entity_poly.entity_id
_entity_poly.type
_entity_poly.pdbx_seq_one_letter_code
_entity_poly.pdbx_strand_id
1 'polypeptide(L)'
;MCQSLDELKSYRCYRHLSLEYSYYGTGHTIYKGYLFYNQEGTNELVIHRLDGKETKKVVISNDSLCCDQHLNMYNIKHSGYYDFEIDENGLWLIYRDNAENYVILKIDDNNFKELKILKRWTIKIKRENISNMFISCGKLYALGDTSKNPATIYKICDLFNDFECSNSYEKENFALSISSRQVTSLKYDSSQKILYSVDGGSLMYYKFQV
;
A
#
# COMPACT_ATOMS: atom_id res chain seq x y z
N MET A 1 -6.55 23.87 -3.53
CA MET A 1 -6.58 22.47 -3.06
C MET A 1 -7.39 22.48 -1.78
N CYS A 2 -8.21 21.47 -1.50
CA CYS A 2 -9.06 21.46 -0.29
C CYS A 2 -8.21 21.75 0.95
N GLN A 3 -8.73 22.59 1.83
CA GLN A 3 -8.12 22.90 3.11
C GLN A 3 -8.71 22.06 4.24
N SER A 4 -9.81 21.32 3.99
CA SER A 4 -10.44 20.43 4.97
C SER A 4 -11.12 19.20 4.36
N LEU A 5 -11.40 18.20 5.20
CA LEU A 5 -12.18 17.01 4.83
C LEU A 5 -13.64 17.37 4.49
N ASP A 6 -14.20 18.40 5.13
CA ASP A 6 -15.57 18.84 4.85
C ASP A 6 -15.69 19.50 3.47
N GLU A 7 -14.66 20.24 3.05
CA GLU A 7 -14.57 20.73 1.66
C GLU A 7 -14.46 19.57 0.66
N LEU A 8 -13.68 18.53 0.98
CA LEU A 8 -13.59 17.33 0.14
C LEU A 8 -14.95 16.63 0.02
N LYS A 9 -15.66 16.42 1.14
CA LYS A 9 -17.00 15.82 1.18
C LYS A 9 -18.04 16.62 0.41
N SER A 10 -17.87 17.94 0.34
CA SER A 10 -18.78 18.82 -0.41
C SER A 10 -18.62 18.70 -1.93
N TYR A 11 -17.59 18.01 -2.41
CA TYR A 11 -17.19 17.96 -3.83
C TYR A 11 -16.98 19.34 -4.48
N ARG A 12 -16.80 20.40 -3.70
CA ARG A 12 -16.61 21.78 -4.20
C ARG A 12 -15.16 22.11 -4.53
N CYS A 13 -14.23 21.30 -4.07
CA CYS A 13 -12.81 21.47 -4.31
C CYS A 13 -12.26 20.14 -4.82
N TYR A 14 -12.06 20.05 -6.13
CA TYR A 14 -11.31 18.95 -6.73
C TYR A 14 -10.60 19.49 -7.96
N ARG A 15 -9.61 18.71 -8.42
CA ARG A 15 -8.98 18.93 -9.71
C ARG A 15 -8.94 17.59 -10.41
N HIS A 16 -9.40 17.55 -11.65
CA HIS A 16 -9.19 16.38 -12.49
C HIS A 16 -7.74 16.34 -12.97
N LEU A 17 -7.11 15.19 -12.77
CA LEU A 17 -5.80 14.88 -13.32
C LEU A 17 -5.99 13.75 -14.32
N SER A 18 -5.76 14.04 -15.60
CA SER A 18 -5.79 13.03 -16.64
C SER A 18 -4.48 12.25 -16.61
N LEU A 19 -4.57 10.95 -16.36
CA LEU A 19 -3.42 10.05 -16.39
C LEU A 19 -3.18 9.55 -17.81
N GLU A 20 -1.92 9.50 -18.23
CA GLU A 20 -1.53 9.00 -19.55
C GLU A 20 -1.70 7.47 -19.67
N TYR A 21 -1.59 6.77 -18.54
CA TYR A 21 -1.68 5.31 -18.45
C TYR A 21 -2.74 4.90 -17.44
N SER A 22 -3.58 3.93 -17.81
CA SER A 22 -4.52 3.26 -16.91
C SER A 22 -3.81 2.56 -15.76
N TYR A 23 -4.52 2.36 -14.65
CA TYR A 23 -4.00 1.71 -13.44
C TYR A 23 -4.88 0.55 -13.02
N TYR A 24 -4.30 -0.44 -12.34
CA TYR A 24 -5.03 -1.57 -11.77
C TYR A 24 -4.88 -1.65 -10.25
N GLY A 25 -6.01 -1.81 -9.57
CA GLY A 25 -6.08 -1.92 -8.12
C GLY A 25 -5.95 -0.60 -7.37
N THR A 26 -5.69 -0.72 -6.07
CA THR A 26 -5.86 0.34 -5.07
C THR A 26 -4.58 0.70 -4.33
N GLY A 27 -3.44 0.17 -4.78
CA GLY A 27 -2.14 0.35 -4.14
C GLY A 27 -1.37 1.62 -4.53
N HIS A 28 -2.04 2.61 -5.12
CA HIS A 28 -1.43 3.87 -5.48
C HIS A 28 -1.22 4.77 -4.25
N THR A 29 -0.26 5.69 -4.31
CA THR A 29 -0.05 6.68 -3.26
C THR A 29 0.44 8.02 -3.82
N ILE A 30 0.29 9.09 -3.04
CA ILE A 30 0.86 10.40 -3.35
C ILE A 30 2.03 10.65 -2.39
N TYR A 31 3.21 10.87 -2.95
CA TYR A 31 4.42 11.16 -2.19
C TYR A 31 5.20 12.31 -2.82
N LYS A 32 5.55 13.33 -2.02
CA LYS A 32 6.34 14.50 -2.46
C LYS A 32 5.86 15.16 -3.77
N GLY A 33 4.54 15.23 -3.97
CA GLY A 33 3.94 15.86 -5.16
C GLY A 33 3.89 14.97 -6.42
N TYR A 34 4.16 13.68 -6.28
CA TYR A 34 4.05 12.68 -7.33
C TYR A 34 3.04 11.59 -6.94
N LEU A 35 2.24 11.16 -7.90
CA LEU A 35 1.39 9.97 -7.83
C LEU A 35 2.20 8.76 -8.28
N PHE A 36 2.19 7.70 -7.47
CA PHE A 36 2.83 6.42 -7.76
C PHE A 36 1.75 5.37 -7.94
N TYR A 37 1.78 4.64 -9.04
CA TYR A 37 0.81 3.60 -9.33
C TYR A 37 1.37 2.55 -10.29
N ASN A 38 0.75 1.39 -10.37
CA ASN A 38 1.08 0.39 -11.37
C ASN A 38 0.24 0.59 -12.63
N GLN A 39 0.88 0.57 -13.80
CA GLN A 39 0.16 0.56 -15.08
C GLN A 39 -0.59 -0.76 -15.23
N GLU A 40 -1.87 -0.67 -15.61
CA GLU A 40 -2.71 -1.84 -15.82
C GLU A 40 -2.11 -2.81 -16.84
N GLY A 41 -2.09 -4.10 -16.48
CA GLY A 41 -1.61 -5.18 -17.34
C GLY A 41 -0.08 -5.24 -17.52
N THR A 42 0.70 -4.44 -16.80
CA THR A 42 2.17 -4.43 -16.92
C THR A 42 2.87 -4.49 -15.56
N ASN A 43 4.17 -4.78 -15.57
CA ASN A 43 5.04 -4.68 -14.39
C ASN A 43 5.68 -3.28 -14.27
N GLU A 44 5.18 -2.30 -15.02
CA GLU A 44 5.69 -0.94 -14.97
C GLU A 44 4.98 -0.14 -13.87
N LEU A 45 5.78 0.56 -13.09
CA LEU A 45 5.32 1.54 -12.12
C LEU A 45 5.44 2.92 -12.73
N VAL A 46 4.36 3.69 -12.65
CA VAL A 46 4.25 5.04 -13.17
C VAL A 46 4.45 6.03 -12.03
N ILE A 47 5.34 6.98 -12.24
CA ILE A 47 5.59 8.13 -11.37
C ILE A 47 5.12 9.37 -12.13
N HIS A 48 4.00 9.94 -11.71
CA HIS A 48 3.35 11.05 -12.40
C HIS A 48 3.26 12.27 -11.50
N ARG A 49 3.85 13.40 -11.92
CA ARG A 49 3.82 14.64 -11.15
C ARG A 49 2.42 15.21 -11.13
N LEU A 50 1.95 15.65 -9.96
CA LEU A 50 0.58 16.09 -9.81
C LEU A 50 0.21 17.32 -10.65
N ASP A 51 1.15 18.10 -11.16
CA ASP A 51 0.83 19.19 -12.09
C ASP A 51 0.78 18.77 -13.57
N GLY A 52 0.93 17.47 -13.85
CA GLY A 52 0.84 16.89 -15.18
C GLY A 52 2.06 17.12 -16.07
N LYS A 53 3.13 17.73 -15.58
CA LYS A 53 4.30 18.12 -16.41
C LYS A 53 5.35 17.03 -16.58
N GLU A 54 5.27 15.95 -15.82
CA GLU A 54 6.29 14.90 -15.78
C GLU A 54 5.65 13.55 -15.50
N THR A 55 5.87 12.59 -16.39
CA THR A 55 5.50 11.18 -16.22
C THR A 55 6.71 10.32 -16.53
N LYS A 56 6.98 9.32 -15.68
CA LYS A 56 8.05 8.34 -15.89
C LYS A 56 7.52 6.95 -15.62
N LYS A 57 8.01 5.96 -16.36
CA LYS A 57 7.78 4.54 -16.11
C LYS A 57 9.07 3.87 -15.65
N VAL A 58 8.96 2.98 -14.68
CA VAL A 58 10.08 2.23 -14.11
C VAL A 58 9.64 0.78 -13.90
N VAL A 59 10.45 -0.17 -14.37
CA VAL A 59 10.32 -1.58 -13.99
C VAL A 59 11.16 -1.79 -12.74
N ILE A 60 10.51 -2.04 -11.60
CA ILE A 60 11.21 -2.20 -10.32
C ILE A 60 11.95 -3.53 -10.21
N SER A 61 11.37 -4.59 -10.77
CA SER A 61 11.91 -5.94 -10.75
C SER A 61 11.28 -6.79 -11.85
N ASN A 62 12.01 -7.82 -12.28
CA ASN A 62 11.53 -8.82 -13.24
C ASN A 62 10.92 -10.05 -12.55
N ASP A 63 11.00 -10.12 -11.22
CA ASP A 63 10.49 -11.25 -10.44
C ASP A 63 9.07 -11.04 -9.89
N SER A 64 8.40 -9.94 -10.25
CA SER A 64 7.04 -9.65 -9.80
C SER A 64 6.01 -10.59 -10.41
N LEU A 65 5.19 -11.19 -9.55
CA LEU A 65 3.96 -11.89 -9.93
C LEU A 65 2.87 -10.85 -10.24
N CYS A 66 2.69 -10.54 -11.52
CA CYS A 66 1.82 -9.47 -11.97
C CYS A 66 1.07 -9.82 -13.25
N CYS A 67 0.35 -8.81 -13.72
CA CYS A 67 -0.01 -8.63 -15.13
C CYS A 67 -1.13 -9.56 -15.64
N ASP A 68 -1.62 -10.45 -14.78
CA ASP A 68 -2.90 -11.13 -14.91
C ASP A 68 -3.81 -10.69 -13.74
N GLN A 69 -5.00 -10.18 -14.05
CA GLN A 69 -6.00 -9.70 -13.09
C GLN A 69 -6.42 -10.74 -12.04
N HIS A 70 -6.19 -12.02 -12.30
CA HIS A 70 -6.40 -13.12 -11.35
C HIS A 70 -5.31 -13.19 -10.28
N LEU A 71 -4.12 -12.64 -10.52
CA LEU A 71 -2.96 -12.61 -9.61
C LEU A 71 -3.05 -11.43 -8.63
N ASN A 72 -4.15 -11.34 -7.90
CA ASN A 72 -4.31 -10.32 -6.86
C ASN A 72 -3.24 -10.50 -5.76
N MET A 73 -2.63 -9.40 -5.34
CA MET A 73 -1.60 -9.40 -4.30
C MET A 73 -2.14 -9.81 -2.92
N TYR A 74 -3.39 -9.49 -2.58
CA TYR A 74 -4.04 -9.88 -1.32
C TYR A 74 -5.19 -10.86 -1.55
N ASN A 75 -5.77 -11.38 -0.47
CA ASN A 75 -7.05 -12.12 -0.51
C ASN A 75 -8.27 -11.20 -0.71
N ILE A 76 -8.08 -10.11 -1.46
CA ILE A 76 -9.10 -9.14 -1.81
C ILE A 76 -9.09 -9.00 -3.33
N LYS A 77 -10.26 -9.08 -3.94
CA LYS A 77 -10.39 -8.89 -5.39
C LYS A 77 -9.99 -7.47 -5.76
N HIS A 78 -9.29 -7.34 -6.89
CA HIS A 78 -8.82 -6.05 -7.40
C HIS A 78 -7.87 -5.32 -6.45
N SER A 79 -7.11 -6.04 -5.61
CA SER A 79 -6.06 -5.43 -4.78
C SER A 79 -4.89 -4.88 -5.61
N GLY A 80 -4.82 -5.21 -6.90
CA GLY A 80 -3.67 -4.91 -7.75
C GLY A 80 -2.50 -5.86 -7.54
N TYR A 81 -1.35 -5.50 -8.12
CA TYR A 81 -0.10 -6.28 -8.04
C TYR A 81 0.97 -5.62 -7.15
N TYR A 82 0.82 -4.32 -6.90
CA TYR A 82 1.78 -3.47 -6.22
C TYR A 82 1.07 -2.55 -5.26
N ASP A 83 1.72 -2.29 -4.14
CA ASP A 83 1.16 -1.45 -3.09
C ASP A 83 2.20 -0.53 -2.47
N PHE A 84 2.06 0.76 -2.72
CA PHE A 84 2.96 1.79 -2.22
C PHE A 84 2.54 2.25 -0.83
N GLU A 85 3.43 2.10 0.14
CA GLU A 85 3.22 2.50 1.53
C GLU A 85 4.11 3.69 1.89
N ILE A 86 3.62 4.51 2.83
CA ILE A 86 4.36 5.64 3.38
C ILE A 86 4.32 5.54 4.89
N ASP A 87 5.48 5.73 5.52
CA ASP A 87 5.58 5.86 6.97
C ASP A 87 6.54 7.02 7.33
N GLU A 88 6.97 7.08 8.58
CA GLU A 88 7.95 8.04 9.09
C GLU A 88 9.33 7.95 8.40
N ASN A 89 9.64 6.80 7.78
CA ASN A 89 10.89 6.53 7.07
C ASN A 89 10.77 6.79 5.55
N GLY A 90 9.61 7.24 5.07
CA GLY A 90 9.38 7.63 3.68
C GLY A 90 8.68 6.55 2.86
N LEU A 91 9.09 6.38 1.60
CA LEU A 91 8.39 5.54 0.62
C LEU A 91 8.83 4.07 0.68
N TRP A 92 7.84 3.19 0.53
CA TRP A 92 7.99 1.74 0.44
C TRP A 92 7.15 1.20 -0.72
N LEU A 93 7.51 0.00 -1.18
CA LEU A 93 6.73 -0.76 -2.14
C LEU A 93 6.57 -2.20 -1.66
N ILE A 94 5.35 -2.72 -1.72
CA ILE A 94 5.01 -4.11 -1.45
C ILE A 94 4.53 -4.74 -2.75
N TYR A 95 4.99 -5.95 -3.06
CA TYR A 95 4.48 -6.76 -4.17
C TYR A 95 4.66 -8.26 -3.87
N ARG A 96 4.15 -9.14 -4.73
CA ARG A 96 4.44 -10.59 -4.64
C ARG A 96 5.44 -11.02 -5.70
N ASP A 97 6.39 -11.87 -5.34
CA ASP A 97 7.33 -12.45 -6.32
C ASP A 97 6.78 -13.72 -6.99
N ASN A 98 7.47 -14.21 -8.02
CA ASN A 98 7.14 -15.44 -8.76
C ASN A 98 7.18 -16.70 -7.88
N ALA A 99 7.83 -16.65 -6.72
CA ALA A 99 7.80 -17.69 -5.70
C ALA A 99 6.67 -17.48 -4.67
N GLU A 100 5.74 -16.59 -5.00
CA GLU A 100 4.52 -16.30 -4.24
C GLU A 100 4.75 -15.65 -2.86
N ASN A 101 5.97 -15.17 -2.58
CA ASN A 101 6.31 -14.47 -1.33
C ASN A 101 5.98 -12.98 -1.43
N TYR A 102 5.73 -12.35 -0.29
CA TYR A 102 5.65 -10.89 -0.23
C TYR A 102 7.04 -10.28 -0.22
N VAL A 103 7.30 -9.35 -1.13
CA VAL A 103 8.53 -8.57 -1.20
C VAL A 103 8.23 -7.15 -0.78
N ILE A 104 9.02 -6.63 0.17
CA ILE A 104 8.94 -5.27 0.64
C ILE A 104 10.24 -4.57 0.24
N LEU A 105 10.13 -3.40 -0.37
CA LEU A 105 11.27 -2.58 -0.79
C LEU A 105 11.22 -1.25 -0.07
N LYS A 106 12.35 -0.84 0.52
CA LYS A 106 12.56 0.54 0.95
C LYS A 106 13.08 1.33 -0.24
N ILE A 107 12.38 2.39 -0.61
CA ILE A 107 12.82 3.29 -1.68
C ILE A 107 13.66 4.43 -1.10
N ASP A 108 14.73 4.79 -1.82
CA ASP A 108 15.61 5.91 -1.50
C ASP A 108 14.86 7.23 -1.61
N ASP A 109 14.74 7.93 -0.49
CA ASP A 109 13.98 9.16 -0.41
C ASP A 109 14.60 10.33 -1.20
N ASN A 110 15.89 10.23 -1.55
CA ASN A 110 16.57 11.20 -2.41
C ASN A 110 16.48 10.84 -3.90
N ASN A 111 16.16 9.59 -4.23
CA ASN A 111 16.11 9.05 -5.59
C ASN A 111 14.78 8.32 -5.84
N PHE A 112 13.71 8.88 -5.28
CA PHE A 112 12.39 8.25 -5.27
C PHE A 112 11.74 8.19 -6.66
N LYS A 113 12.11 9.09 -7.58
CA LYS A 113 11.60 9.10 -8.96
C LYS A 113 12.22 8.00 -9.82
N GLU A 114 13.35 7.47 -9.40
CA GLU A 114 14.04 6.33 -9.99
C GLU A 114 13.61 5.02 -9.33
N LEU A 115 12.81 5.10 -8.26
CA LEU A 115 12.49 3.98 -7.37
C LEU A 115 13.74 3.21 -6.93
N LYS A 116 14.84 3.93 -6.66
CA LYS A 116 16.10 3.32 -6.26
C LYS A 116 15.91 2.56 -4.95
N ILE A 117 16.24 1.27 -4.96
CA ILE A 117 16.05 0.37 -3.82
C ILE A 117 17.18 0.58 -2.81
N LEU A 118 16.85 0.84 -1.54
CA LEU A 118 17.80 0.87 -0.42
C LEU A 118 17.92 -0.49 0.25
N LYS A 119 16.78 -1.14 0.49
CA LYS A 119 16.70 -2.42 1.19
C LYS A 119 15.52 -3.23 0.65
N ARG A 120 15.64 -4.55 0.77
CA ARG A 120 14.66 -5.52 0.31
C ARG A 120 14.45 -6.58 1.38
N TRP A 121 13.20 -6.92 1.63
CA TRP A 121 12.78 -8.01 2.51
C TRP A 121 11.89 -8.97 1.73
N THR A 122 12.03 -10.26 2.01
CA THR A 122 11.15 -11.30 1.46
C THR A 122 10.50 -12.03 2.61
N ILE A 123 9.16 -11.98 2.67
CA ILE A 123 8.37 -12.48 3.78
C ILE A 123 7.45 -13.60 3.27
N LYS A 124 7.61 -14.78 3.86
CA LYS A 124 6.83 -15.97 3.51
C LYS A 124 5.50 -15.97 4.28
N ILE A 125 4.47 -15.42 3.65
CA ILE A 125 3.10 -15.46 4.18
C ILE A 125 2.17 -15.90 3.05
N LYS A 126 1.24 -16.81 3.34
CA LYS A 126 0.26 -17.26 2.37
C LYS A 126 -0.78 -16.18 2.09
N ARG A 127 -1.09 -15.94 0.82
CA ARG A 127 -2.00 -14.87 0.37
C ARG A 127 -3.36 -14.96 1.04
N GLU A 128 -3.91 -16.16 1.21
CA GLU A 128 -5.24 -16.38 1.80
C GLU A 128 -5.42 -15.82 3.21
N ASN A 129 -4.31 -15.65 3.95
CA ASN A 129 -4.34 -15.15 5.32
C ASN A 129 -4.29 -13.62 5.39
N ILE A 130 -4.01 -12.93 4.28
CA ILE A 130 -3.75 -11.50 4.26
C ILE A 130 -4.79 -10.77 3.40
N SER A 131 -5.52 -9.85 4.01
CA SER A 131 -6.45 -8.97 3.30
C SER A 131 -5.83 -7.65 2.87
N ASN A 132 -4.85 -7.14 3.62
CA ASN A 132 -4.12 -5.91 3.28
C ASN A 132 -2.82 -5.80 4.10
N MET A 133 -1.95 -4.84 3.80
CA MET A 133 -0.79 -4.51 4.64
C MET A 133 -0.58 -2.99 4.72
N PHE A 134 0.04 -2.53 5.79
CA PHE A 134 0.52 -1.14 5.90
C PHE A 134 1.84 -1.10 6.68
N ILE A 135 2.57 0.01 6.58
CA ILE A 135 3.82 0.22 7.31
C ILE A 135 3.68 1.44 8.24
N SER A 136 4.13 1.29 9.48
CA SER A 136 4.24 2.37 10.46
C SER A 136 5.52 2.19 11.26
N CYS A 137 6.29 3.26 11.44
CA CYS A 137 7.54 3.27 12.21
C CYS A 137 8.52 2.15 11.82
N GLY A 138 8.60 1.80 10.53
CA GLY A 138 9.48 0.74 10.02
C GLY A 138 8.99 -0.69 10.30
N LYS A 139 7.78 -0.85 10.83
CA LYS A 139 7.14 -2.14 11.04
C LYS A 139 6.05 -2.36 9.99
N LEU A 140 6.08 -3.52 9.34
CA LEU A 140 5.01 -3.99 8.46
C LEU A 140 3.92 -4.67 9.30
N TYR A 141 2.68 -4.23 9.12
CA TYR A 141 1.50 -4.79 9.74
C TYR A 141 0.65 -5.47 8.66
N ALA A 142 0.49 -6.78 8.75
CA ALA A 142 -0.34 -7.55 7.84
C ALA A 142 -1.73 -7.77 8.43
N LEU A 143 -2.76 -7.20 7.81
CA LEU A 143 -4.15 -7.38 8.20
C LEU A 143 -4.60 -8.80 7.82
N GLY A 144 -5.14 -9.52 8.80
CA GLY A 144 -5.65 -10.86 8.60
C GLY A 144 -6.94 -10.91 7.78
N ASP A 145 -7.48 -12.12 7.65
CA ASP A 145 -8.76 -12.37 6.98
C ASP A 145 -9.90 -11.48 7.54
N THR A 146 -10.46 -10.70 6.63
CA THR A 146 -11.57 -9.76 6.87
C THR A 146 -12.94 -10.45 6.87
N SER A 147 -13.01 -11.78 6.78
CA SER A 147 -14.24 -12.55 7.03
C SER A 147 -14.73 -12.40 8.47
N LYS A 148 -13.82 -12.11 9.41
CA LYS A 148 -14.08 -11.85 10.83
C LYS A 148 -14.16 -10.37 11.10
N ASN A 149 -15.07 -9.97 12.00
CA ASN A 149 -15.22 -8.60 12.47
C ASN A 149 -15.17 -8.59 14.01
N PRO A 150 -14.23 -7.86 14.64
CA PRO A 150 -13.21 -7.01 14.02
C PRO A 150 -12.14 -7.81 13.25
N ALA A 151 -11.64 -7.23 12.16
CA ALA A 151 -10.43 -7.74 11.50
C ALA A 151 -9.23 -7.46 12.40
N THR A 152 -8.26 -8.37 12.43
CA THR A 152 -7.12 -8.29 13.37
C THR A 152 -5.80 -8.39 12.62
N ILE A 153 -4.73 -7.90 13.24
CA ILE A 153 -3.39 -8.08 12.69
C ILE A 153 -3.01 -9.56 12.74
N TYR A 154 -2.66 -10.09 11.58
CA TYR A 154 -2.20 -11.47 11.42
C TYR A 154 -0.72 -11.60 11.80
N LYS A 155 0.11 -10.64 11.37
CA LYS A 155 1.56 -10.65 11.57
C LYS A 155 2.14 -9.24 11.58
N ILE A 156 3.16 -9.03 12.41
CA ILE A 156 3.95 -7.80 12.49
C ILE A 156 5.41 -8.17 12.20
N CYS A 157 6.07 -7.36 11.38
CA CYS A 157 7.48 -7.54 11.01
C CYS A 157 8.25 -6.25 11.24
N ASP A 158 9.28 -6.27 12.08
CA ASP A 158 10.21 -5.14 12.21
C ASP A 158 11.23 -5.19 11.07
N LEU A 159 11.07 -4.31 10.08
CA LEU A 159 11.89 -4.33 8.88
C LEU A 159 13.34 -3.90 9.15
N PHE A 160 13.63 -3.21 10.26
CA PHE A 160 15.00 -2.79 10.56
C PHE A 160 15.75 -3.78 11.45
N ASN A 161 15.04 -4.53 12.28
CA ASN A 161 15.63 -5.46 13.24
C ASN A 161 15.44 -6.94 12.89
N ASP A 162 14.51 -7.28 12.00
CA ASP A 162 14.20 -8.66 11.62
C ASP A 162 14.02 -8.82 10.11
N PHE A 163 15.14 -9.09 9.42
CA PHE A 163 15.19 -9.17 7.96
C PHE A 163 14.35 -10.32 7.36
N GLU A 164 14.09 -11.38 8.11
CA GLU A 164 13.29 -12.52 7.65
C GLU A 164 11.84 -12.46 8.14
N CYS A 165 11.50 -11.46 8.96
CA CYS A 165 10.28 -11.47 9.76
C CYS A 165 10.06 -12.81 10.46
N SER A 166 11.14 -13.31 11.07
CA SER A 166 11.23 -14.56 11.82
C SER A 166 10.61 -14.42 13.22
N ASN A 167 10.90 -13.30 13.88
CA ASN A 167 10.36 -12.88 15.17
C ASN A 167 9.08 -12.08 14.92
N SER A 168 7.99 -12.78 14.61
CA SER A 168 6.68 -12.14 14.64
C SER A 168 6.36 -11.74 16.08
N TYR A 169 6.21 -10.44 16.32
CA TYR A 169 5.64 -9.97 17.58
C TYR A 169 4.23 -10.53 17.72
N GLU A 170 3.84 -10.87 18.96
CA GLU A 170 2.48 -11.30 19.25
C GLU A 170 1.49 -10.30 18.66
N LYS A 171 0.34 -10.80 18.20
CA LYS A 171 -0.74 -9.98 17.65
C LYS A 171 -1.00 -8.84 18.63
N GLU A 172 -0.58 -7.63 18.28
CA GLU A 172 -1.07 -6.46 19.01
C GLU A 172 -2.59 -6.51 18.94
N ASN A 173 -3.26 -6.13 20.03
CA ASN A 173 -4.73 -6.01 20.08
C ASN A 173 -5.21 -4.83 19.21
N PHE A 174 -4.64 -4.67 18.03
CA PHE A 174 -5.12 -3.76 17.01
C PHE A 174 -6.17 -4.48 16.18
N ALA A 175 -7.40 -3.99 16.32
CA ALA A 175 -8.58 -4.52 15.67
C ALA A 175 -9.23 -3.40 14.85
N LEU A 176 -9.53 -3.70 13.58
CA LEU A 176 -10.26 -2.81 12.70
C LEU A 176 -11.72 -3.28 12.65
N SER A 177 -12.62 -2.42 13.11
CA SER A 177 -14.05 -2.62 12.88
C SER A 177 -14.37 -2.39 11.41
N ILE A 178 -14.74 -3.45 10.71
CA ILE A 178 -15.05 -3.45 9.27
C ILE A 178 -16.52 -3.74 9.05
N SER A 179 -17.07 -3.25 7.94
CA SER A 179 -18.49 -3.32 7.60
C SER A 179 -18.77 -4.26 6.43
N SER A 180 -17.95 -4.22 5.38
CA SER A 180 -18.23 -4.91 4.11
C SER A 180 -17.33 -6.13 3.86
N ARG A 181 -16.33 -6.35 4.72
CA ARG A 181 -15.32 -7.41 4.59
C ARG A 181 -14.40 -7.26 3.37
N GLN A 182 -14.52 -6.16 2.64
CA GLN A 182 -13.74 -5.87 1.43
C GLN A 182 -12.91 -4.61 1.66
N VAL A 183 -11.87 -4.77 2.49
CA VAL A 183 -10.88 -3.72 2.73
C VAL A 183 -9.95 -3.65 1.51
N THR A 184 -10.35 -2.85 0.52
CA THR A 184 -9.63 -2.73 -0.75
C THR A 184 -8.38 -1.87 -0.63
N SER A 185 -8.33 -0.93 0.31
CA SER A 185 -7.14 -0.11 0.57
C SER A 185 -6.97 0.08 2.07
N LEU A 186 -5.72 0.13 2.52
CA LEU A 186 -5.33 0.41 3.89
C LEU A 186 -4.03 1.23 3.88
N LYS A 187 -4.08 2.49 4.32
CA LYS A 187 -2.98 3.45 4.17
C LYS A 187 -2.73 4.21 5.46
N TYR A 188 -1.49 4.20 5.92
CA TYR A 188 -1.09 4.94 7.11
C TYR A 188 -0.63 6.36 6.76
N ASP A 189 -1.14 7.34 7.51
CA ASP A 189 -0.69 8.74 7.47
C ASP A 189 0.17 9.01 8.70
N SER A 190 1.49 9.04 8.48
CA SER A 190 2.49 9.28 9.52
C SER A 190 2.43 10.68 10.13
N SER A 191 1.84 11.66 9.45
CA SER A 191 1.70 13.03 9.94
C SER A 191 0.59 13.16 10.98
N GLN A 192 -0.49 12.40 10.81
CA GLN A 192 -1.67 12.45 11.68
C GLN A 192 -1.79 11.24 12.61
N LYS A 193 -0.97 10.19 12.41
CA LYS A 193 -1.08 8.90 13.11
C LYS A 193 -2.47 8.28 12.89
N ILE A 194 -2.94 8.34 11.65
CA ILE A 194 -4.26 7.85 11.23
C ILE A 194 -4.06 6.75 10.19
N LEU A 195 -4.80 5.67 10.33
CA LEU A 195 -4.92 4.62 9.33
C LEU A 195 -6.22 4.85 8.55
N TYR A 196 -6.14 5.09 7.26
CA TYR A 196 -7.27 5.20 6.35
C TYR A 196 -7.56 3.86 5.70
N SER A 197 -8.82 3.48 5.55
CA SER A 197 -9.20 2.31 4.78
C SER A 197 -10.35 2.59 3.84
N VAL A 198 -10.38 1.90 2.70
CA VAL A 198 -11.58 1.82 1.86
C VAL A 198 -12.20 0.45 2.09
N ASP A 199 -13.38 0.41 2.71
CA ASP A 199 -14.14 -0.81 2.99
C ASP A 199 -15.48 -0.73 2.26
N GLY A 200 -15.65 -1.56 1.22
CA GLY A 200 -16.90 -1.61 0.44
C GLY A 200 -17.25 -0.30 -0.27
N GLY A 201 -16.23 0.51 -0.59
CA GLY A 201 -16.39 1.84 -1.18
C GLY A 201 -16.55 2.98 -0.17
N SER A 202 -16.62 2.67 1.14
CA SER A 202 -16.66 3.68 2.20
C SER A 202 -15.26 3.99 2.71
N LEU A 203 -14.92 5.28 2.79
CA LEU A 203 -13.69 5.74 3.43
C LEU A 203 -13.87 5.73 4.95
N MET A 204 -13.07 4.94 5.63
CA MET A 204 -13.00 4.83 7.09
C MET A 204 -11.63 5.32 7.56
N TYR A 205 -11.54 5.74 8.83
CA TYR A 205 -10.28 6.10 9.45
C TYR A 205 -10.22 5.62 10.90
N TYR A 206 -9.02 5.25 11.35
CA TYR A 206 -8.76 4.73 12.68
C TYR A 206 -7.56 5.46 13.27
N LYS A 207 -7.64 5.84 14.54
CA LYS A 207 -6.45 6.31 15.25
C LYS A 207 -5.51 5.13 15.42
N PHE A 208 -4.25 5.31 15.02
CA PHE A 208 -3.22 4.30 15.16
C PHE A 208 -2.13 4.84 16.08
N GLN A 209 -2.02 4.26 17.27
CA GLN A 209 -0.98 4.60 18.24
C GLN A 209 -0.40 3.28 18.75
N VAL A 210 0.91 3.12 18.54
CA VAL A 210 1.73 2.01 19.02
C VAL A 210 2.90 2.59 19.79
#